data_AF-A0A534JXX2-F1
#
_entry.id   AF-A0A534JXX2-F1
#
_cell.length_a   1.000
_cell.length_b   1.000
_cell.length_c   1.000
_cell.angle_alpha   90.00
_cell.angle_beta   90.00
_cell.angle_gamma   90.00
#
_symmetry.space_group_name_H-M   'P 1'
#
loop_
_entity.id
_entity.type
_entity.pdbx_description
1 polymer ?
#
loop_
_entity_poly.entity_id
_entity_poly.type
_entity_poly.pdbx_seq_one_letter_code
_entity_poly.pdbx_strand_id
1 'polypeptide(L)'
;MSVQVDRLRLFQIFAVLSAITAYGAIVLGGTVRGMDAGLACPDWPLCNNSIVPNLGDPRVAVEYAHRLVAALTSLFILVTMAFALLWHRAEIAIVTLSVMTFAVLAAQVLFGALTITSSLDWIVVTIHLALGTATLALALMVALLALRLPAGVVPSEPSAG
;
A
#
# COMPACT_ATOMS: atom_id res chain seq x y z
N MET A 1 9.77 -29.69 8.84
CA MET A 1 9.09 -28.50 9.38
C MET A 1 8.50 -27.72 8.21
N SER A 2 7.44 -28.24 7.59
CA SER A 2 6.77 -27.56 6.47
C SER A 2 5.82 -26.54 7.04
N VAL A 3 6.18 -25.26 6.96
CA VAL A 3 5.28 -24.15 7.27
C VAL A 3 4.15 -24.18 6.23
N GLN A 4 3.06 -24.92 6.49
CA GLN A 4 1.81 -24.75 5.75
C GLN A 4 1.23 -23.42 6.20
N VAL A 5 1.57 -22.34 5.50
CA VAL A 5 1.00 -21.03 5.80
C VAL A 5 -0.48 -21.06 5.43
N ASP A 6 -1.34 -20.89 6.42
CA ASP A 6 -2.79 -20.78 6.23
C ASP A 6 -3.10 -19.59 5.31
N ARG A 7 -3.97 -19.82 4.31
CA ARG A 7 -4.44 -18.80 3.36
C ARG A 7 -5.01 -17.58 4.08
N LEU A 8 -5.71 -17.81 5.19
CA LEU A 8 -6.24 -16.72 6.02
C LEU A 8 -5.12 -15.89 6.64
N ARG A 9 -4.09 -16.54 7.18
CA ARG A 9 -2.94 -15.83 7.77
C ARG A 9 -2.17 -15.05 6.71
N LEU A 10 -1.98 -15.60 5.51
CA LEU A 10 -1.38 -14.87 4.39
C LEU A 10 -2.20 -13.61 4.07
N PHE A 11 -3.51 -13.74 3.90
CA PHE A 11 -4.38 -12.60 3.62
C PHE A 11 -4.29 -11.52 4.72
N GLN A 12 -4.34 -11.91 5.99
CA GLN A 12 -4.20 -11.01 7.14
C GLN A 12 -2.86 -10.27 7.13
N ILE A 13 -1.74 -10.99 6.88
CA ILE A 13 -0.40 -10.39 6.83
C ILE A 13 -0.35 -9.33 5.73
N PHE A 14 -0.77 -9.65 4.50
CA PHE A 14 -0.71 -8.69 3.40
C PHE A 14 -1.63 -7.49 3.62
N ALA A 15 -2.84 -7.69 4.17
CA ALA A 15 -3.74 -6.59 4.48
C ALA A 15 -3.14 -5.63 5.55
N VAL A 16 -2.51 -6.18 6.59
CA VAL A 16 -1.82 -5.38 7.61
C VAL A 16 -0.60 -4.67 7.03
N LEU A 17 0.20 -5.36 6.22
CA LEU A 17 1.36 -4.76 5.54
C LEU A 17 0.93 -3.60 4.63
N SER A 18 -0.17 -3.74 3.88
CA SER A 18 -0.75 -2.65 3.07
C SER A 18 -1.03 -1.40 3.90
N ALA A 19 -1.66 -1.53 5.07
CA ALA A 19 -1.96 -0.40 5.93
C ALA A 19 -0.70 0.24 6.52
N ILE A 20 0.26 -0.59 6.98
CA ILE A 20 1.54 -0.12 7.55
C ILE A 20 2.35 0.65 6.49
N THR A 21 2.51 0.09 5.29
CA THR A 21 3.29 0.75 4.24
C THR A 21 2.57 1.97 3.69
N ALA A 22 1.23 1.97 3.60
CA ALA A 22 0.47 3.16 3.22
C ALA A 22 0.69 4.32 4.22
N TYR A 23 0.68 4.01 5.52
CA TYR A 23 1.02 5.00 6.55
C TYR A 23 2.47 5.48 6.42
N GLY A 24 3.41 4.56 6.22
CA GLY A 24 4.82 4.90 5.97
C GLY A 24 5.01 5.79 4.73
N ALA A 25 4.26 5.55 3.65
CA ALA A 25 4.28 6.38 2.45
C ALA A 25 3.80 7.81 2.74
N ILE A 26 2.76 7.98 3.56
CA ILE A 26 2.28 9.32 3.98
C ILE A 26 3.33 10.04 4.81
N VAL A 27 3.96 9.37 5.77
CA VAL A 27 5.04 9.95 6.60
C VAL A 27 6.19 10.40 5.70
N LEU A 28 6.66 9.52 4.80
CA LEU A 28 7.73 9.86 3.86
C LEU A 28 7.33 10.99 2.91
N GLY A 29 6.10 11.00 2.39
CA GLY A 29 5.59 12.09 1.55
C GLY A 29 5.54 13.43 2.30
N GLY A 30 5.17 13.41 3.58
CA GLY A 30 5.25 14.57 4.47
C GLY A 30 6.69 15.07 4.64
N THR A 31 7.66 14.16 4.80
CA THR A 31 9.08 14.53 4.88
C THR A 31 9.64 15.07 3.57
N VAL A 32 9.25 14.50 2.42
CA VAL A 32 9.58 15.03 1.08
C VAL A 32 9.13 16.48 0.96
N ARG A 33 7.89 16.77 1.36
CA ARG A 33 7.35 18.14 1.35
C ARG A 33 8.08 19.04 2.33
N GLY A 34 8.36 18.57 3.55
CA GLY A 34 9.06 19.35 4.58
C GLY A 34 10.53 19.65 4.26
N MET A 35 11.16 18.86 3.39
CA MET A 35 12.54 19.06 2.92
C MET A 35 12.64 19.77 1.57
N ASP A 36 11.51 20.22 1.00
CA ASP A 36 11.42 20.73 -0.38
C ASP A 36 12.04 19.78 -1.42
N ALA A 37 11.89 18.48 -1.20
CA ALA A 37 12.49 17.42 -2.01
C ALA A 37 11.57 16.89 -3.12
N GLY A 38 10.36 17.43 -3.29
CA GLY A 38 9.35 16.91 -4.23
C GLY A 38 9.73 16.97 -5.71
N LEU A 39 10.80 17.70 -6.06
CA LEU A 39 11.38 17.73 -7.41
C LEU A 39 12.83 17.22 -7.45
N ALA A 40 13.31 16.55 -6.40
CA ALA A 40 14.66 15.99 -6.35
C ALA A 40 14.87 14.84 -7.35
N CYS A 41 13.77 14.21 -7.79
CA CYS A 41 13.73 13.20 -8.85
C CYS A 41 12.75 13.68 -9.94
N PRO A 42 13.20 14.44 -10.97
CA PRO A 42 12.31 15.02 -11.99
C PRO A 42 11.75 13.97 -12.96
N ASP A 43 12.40 12.81 -13.05
CA ASP A 43 11.92 11.69 -13.87
C ASP A 43 10.87 10.89 -13.11
N TRP A 44 10.00 10.20 -13.84
CA TRP A 44 9.12 9.15 -13.31
C TRP A 44 8.89 8.12 -14.42
N PRO A 45 9.00 6.80 -14.18
CA PRO A 45 9.17 6.14 -12.87
C PRO A 45 10.61 6.06 -12.34
N LEU A 46 11.61 6.42 -13.15
CA LEU A 46 13.02 6.47 -12.74
C LEU A 46 13.29 7.68 -11.83
N CYS A 47 14.44 7.72 -11.16
CA CYS A 47 14.94 8.93 -10.50
C CYS A 47 16.35 9.24 -11.03
N ASN A 48 16.55 10.44 -11.58
CA ASN A 48 17.82 10.87 -12.20
C ASN A 48 18.31 9.83 -13.23
N ASN A 49 17.42 9.47 -14.14
CA ASN A 49 17.63 8.49 -15.21
C ASN A 49 18.16 7.11 -14.74
N SER A 50 17.94 6.75 -13.47
CA SER A 50 18.47 5.54 -12.83
C SER A 50 17.39 4.82 -12.01
N ILE A 51 17.48 3.48 -11.92
CA ILE A 51 16.60 2.66 -11.05
C ILE A 51 17.05 2.78 -9.60
N VAL A 52 18.37 2.85 -9.36
CA VAL A 52 18.98 3.12 -8.05
C VAL A 52 19.83 4.38 -8.22
N PRO A 53 19.34 5.56 -7.79
CA PRO A 53 20.08 6.81 -7.93
C PRO A 53 21.22 6.91 -6.93
N ASN A 54 22.07 7.93 -7.08
CA ASN A 54 23.04 8.29 -6.05
C ASN A 54 22.32 8.91 -4.85
N LEU A 55 22.39 8.24 -3.70
CA LEU A 55 21.72 8.63 -2.45
C LEU A 55 22.56 9.58 -1.57
N GLY A 56 23.64 10.15 -2.11
CA GLY A 56 24.49 11.11 -1.38
C GLY A 56 23.79 12.43 -1.05
N ASP A 57 22.77 12.82 -1.84
CA ASP A 57 21.89 13.95 -1.52
C ASP A 57 20.69 13.45 -0.67
N PRO A 58 20.52 13.95 0.58
CA PRO A 58 19.38 13.59 1.43
C PRO A 58 18.01 13.83 0.79
N ARG A 59 17.88 14.84 -0.09
CA ARG A 59 16.61 15.13 -0.79
C ARG A 59 16.26 14.04 -1.80
N VAL A 60 17.25 13.58 -2.55
CA VAL A 60 17.10 12.43 -3.47
C VAL A 60 16.80 11.16 -2.68
N ALA A 61 17.48 10.96 -1.55
CA ALA A 61 17.28 9.79 -0.71
C ALA A 61 15.85 9.68 -0.15
N VAL A 62 15.28 10.79 0.35
CA VAL A 62 13.92 10.78 0.91
C VAL A 62 12.85 10.62 -0.17
N GLU A 63 12.98 11.28 -1.32
CA GLU A 63 12.06 11.14 -2.45
C GLU A 63 12.10 9.71 -3.03
N TYR A 64 13.30 9.15 -3.19
CA TYR A 64 13.46 7.76 -3.62
C TYR A 64 12.86 6.76 -2.60
N ALA A 65 13.07 6.98 -1.31
CA ALA A 65 12.48 6.15 -0.26
C ALA A 65 10.95 6.22 -0.27
N HIS A 66 10.37 7.41 -0.45
CA HIS A 66 8.92 7.58 -0.62
C HIS A 66 8.40 6.75 -1.80
N ARG A 67 9.06 6.82 -2.98
CA ARG A 67 8.69 6.04 -4.17
C ARG A 67 8.79 4.53 -3.95
N LEU A 68 9.83 4.07 -3.26
CA LEU A 68 10.02 2.65 -2.96
C LEU A 68 8.90 2.12 -2.05
N VAL A 69 8.56 2.87 -0.99
CA VAL A 69 7.47 2.49 -0.07
C VAL A 69 6.11 2.59 -0.77
N ALA A 70 5.91 3.55 -1.67
CA ALA A 70 4.72 3.62 -2.51
C ALA A 70 4.59 2.38 -3.41
N ALA A 71 5.67 1.94 -4.06
CA ALA A 71 5.68 0.72 -4.88
C ALA A 71 5.38 -0.55 -4.07
N LEU A 72 5.96 -0.68 -2.86
CA LEU A 72 5.65 -1.79 -1.95
C LEU A 72 4.17 -1.76 -1.51
N THR A 73 3.65 -0.57 -1.20
CA THR A 73 2.23 -0.39 -0.87
C THR A 73 1.34 -0.85 -2.02
N SER A 74 1.69 -0.49 -3.26
CA SER A 74 0.95 -0.93 -4.44
C SER A 74 0.98 -2.44 -4.62
N LEU A 75 2.14 -3.07 -4.42
CA LEU A 75 2.27 -4.52 -4.48
C LEU A 75 1.40 -5.21 -3.42
N PHE A 76 1.47 -4.77 -2.17
CA PHE A 76 0.70 -5.39 -1.09
C PHE A 76 -0.81 -5.21 -1.27
N ILE A 77 -1.27 -4.04 -1.72
CA ILE A 77 -2.69 -3.82 -2.01
C ILE A 77 -3.15 -4.70 -3.18
N LEU A 78 -2.34 -4.83 -4.24
CA LEU A 78 -2.64 -5.73 -5.36
C LEU A 78 -2.76 -7.19 -4.91
N VAL A 79 -1.82 -7.67 -4.09
CA VAL A 79 -1.85 -9.03 -3.54
C VAL A 79 -3.06 -9.23 -2.62
N THR A 80 -3.37 -8.25 -1.76
CA THR A 80 -4.55 -8.27 -0.89
C THR A 80 -5.84 -8.36 -1.72
N MET A 81 -5.97 -7.56 -2.78
CA MET A 81 -7.10 -7.63 -3.70
C MET A 81 -7.19 -9.00 -4.39
N ALA A 82 -6.06 -9.53 -4.88
CA ALA A 82 -6.03 -10.85 -5.51
C ALA A 82 -6.49 -11.96 -4.55
N PHE A 83 -6.00 -11.96 -3.31
CA PHE A 83 -6.43 -12.94 -2.29
C PHE A 83 -7.90 -12.77 -1.90
N ALA A 84 -8.40 -11.54 -1.80
CA ALA A 84 -9.82 -11.29 -1.57
C ALA A 84 -10.69 -11.92 -2.67
N LEU A 85 -10.32 -11.71 -3.94
CA LEU A 85 -11.04 -12.22 -5.10
C LEU A 85 -10.93 -13.76 -5.25
N LEU A 86 -9.76 -14.33 -4.96
CA LEU A 86 -9.48 -15.76 -5.17
C LEU A 86 -9.96 -16.64 -4.01
N TRP A 87 -9.84 -16.17 -2.76
CA TRP A 87 -10.06 -16.99 -1.57
C TRP A 87 -11.25 -16.54 -0.71
N HIS A 88 -11.61 -15.26 -0.75
CA HIS A 88 -12.64 -14.68 0.12
C HIS A 88 -13.85 -14.14 -0.65
N ARG A 89 -14.15 -14.71 -1.83
CA ARG A 89 -15.28 -14.29 -2.70
C ARG A 89 -16.67 -14.33 -2.04
N ALA A 90 -16.83 -15.10 -0.95
CA ALA A 90 -18.08 -15.14 -0.18
C ALA A 90 -18.23 -13.92 0.75
N GLU A 91 -17.12 -13.28 1.13
CA GLU A 91 -17.07 -12.12 2.01
C GLU A 91 -17.15 -10.84 1.17
N ILE A 92 -18.35 -10.50 0.68
CA ILE A 92 -18.58 -9.40 -0.26
C ILE A 92 -17.98 -8.07 0.23
N ALA A 93 -18.10 -7.76 1.52
CA ALA A 93 -17.53 -6.53 2.09
C ALA A 93 -16.00 -6.48 1.92
N ILE A 94 -15.29 -7.59 2.13
CA ILE A 94 -13.83 -7.66 1.96
C ILE A 94 -13.44 -7.49 0.50
N VAL A 95 -14.16 -8.15 -0.42
CA VAL A 95 -13.91 -8.02 -1.86
C VAL A 95 -14.14 -6.58 -2.33
N THR A 96 -15.30 -6.00 -2.00
CA THR A 96 -15.65 -4.63 -2.39
C THR A 96 -14.62 -3.63 -1.86
N LEU A 97 -14.28 -3.68 -0.58
CA LEU A 97 -13.29 -2.77 0.00
C LEU A 97 -11.90 -2.97 -0.61
N SER A 98 -11.47 -4.20 -0.89
CA SER A 98 -10.16 -4.45 -1.50
C SER A 98 -10.08 -3.91 -2.93
N VAL A 99 -11.14 -4.07 -3.73
CA VAL A 99 -11.23 -3.51 -5.08
C VAL A 99 -11.28 -1.98 -5.04
N MET A 100 -12.08 -1.38 -4.15
CA MET A 100 -12.13 0.07 -3.97
C MET A 100 -10.76 0.63 -3.52
N THR A 101 -10.07 -0.05 -2.60
CA THR A 101 -8.73 0.34 -2.16
C THR A 101 -7.75 0.38 -3.34
N PHE A 102 -7.76 -0.65 -4.19
CA PHE A 102 -6.90 -0.69 -5.37
C PHE A 102 -7.26 0.40 -6.40
N ALA A 103 -8.54 0.65 -6.63
CA ALA A 103 -8.98 1.71 -7.54
C ALA A 103 -8.55 3.10 -7.07
N VAL A 104 -8.70 3.41 -5.78
CA VAL A 104 -8.25 4.67 -5.17
C VAL A 104 -6.72 4.78 -5.22
N LEU A 105 -6.00 3.69 -4.93
CA LEU A 105 -4.54 3.64 -5.07
C LEU A 105 -4.08 3.92 -6.50
N ALA A 106 -4.77 3.40 -7.52
CA ALA A 106 -4.40 3.65 -8.92
C ALA A 106 -4.49 5.15 -9.25
N ALA A 107 -5.56 5.81 -8.79
CA ALA A 107 -5.66 7.27 -8.86
C ALA A 107 -4.55 7.96 -8.06
N GLN A 108 -4.21 7.46 -6.87
CA GLN A 108 -3.14 8.01 -6.03
C GLN A 108 -1.78 8.00 -6.74
N VAL A 109 -1.42 6.89 -7.40
CA VAL A 109 -0.17 6.75 -8.15
C VAL A 109 -0.15 7.70 -9.35
N LEU A 110 -1.28 7.82 -10.07
CA LEU A 110 -1.41 8.76 -11.17
C LEU A 110 -1.20 10.21 -10.71
N PHE A 111 -1.91 10.64 -9.65
CA PHE A 111 -1.74 11.98 -9.10
C PHE A 111 -0.34 12.20 -8.54
N GLY A 112 0.32 11.16 -8.01
CA GLY A 112 1.72 11.21 -7.59
C GLY A 112 2.65 11.59 -8.73
N ALA A 113 2.55 10.90 -9.87
CA ALA A 113 3.30 11.27 -11.07
C ALA A 113 2.96 12.69 -11.55
N LEU A 114 1.68 13.07 -11.50
CA LEU A 114 1.24 14.40 -11.90
C LEU A 114 1.86 15.52 -11.06
N THR A 115 2.12 15.31 -9.76
CA THR A 115 2.75 16.34 -8.90
C THR A 115 4.11 16.79 -9.42
N ILE A 116 4.87 15.89 -10.07
CA ILE A 116 6.18 16.21 -10.64
C ILE A 116 5.98 17.01 -11.93
N THR A 117 5.13 16.53 -12.84
CA THR A 117 4.90 17.17 -14.14
C THR A 117 4.17 18.51 -14.04
N SER A 118 3.42 18.74 -12.96
CA SER A 118 2.76 20.01 -12.66
C SER A 118 3.62 20.96 -11.82
N SER A 119 4.90 20.64 -11.60
CA SER A 119 5.82 21.45 -10.79
C SER A 119 5.28 21.74 -9.38
N LEU A 120 4.73 20.72 -8.73
CA LEU A 120 4.14 20.78 -7.39
C LEU A 120 2.94 21.74 -7.26
N ASP A 121 2.10 21.80 -8.31
CA ASP A 121 0.82 22.53 -8.22
C ASP A 121 0.04 22.11 -6.96
N TRP A 122 -0.39 23.10 -6.18
CA TRP A 122 -0.95 22.88 -4.86
C TRP A 122 -2.28 22.10 -4.90
N ILE A 123 -3.06 22.23 -5.97
CA ILE A 123 -4.31 21.47 -6.14
C ILE A 123 -3.96 20.00 -6.37
N VAL A 124 -3.02 19.73 -7.28
CA VAL A 124 -2.57 18.35 -7.58
C VAL A 124 -1.98 17.69 -6.33
N VAL A 125 -1.12 18.40 -5.59
CA VAL A 125 -0.52 17.90 -4.34
C VAL A 125 -1.59 17.64 -3.27
N THR A 126 -2.60 18.50 -3.16
CA THR A 126 -3.70 18.32 -2.20
C THR A 126 -4.56 17.11 -2.56
N ILE A 127 -4.88 16.93 -3.84
CA ILE A 127 -5.61 15.75 -4.32
C ILE A 127 -4.80 14.48 -4.05
N HIS A 128 -3.50 14.50 -4.31
CA HIS A 128 -2.60 13.39 -4.00
C HIS A 128 -2.58 13.07 -2.49
N LEU A 129 -2.55 14.08 -1.61
CA LEU A 129 -2.64 13.81 -0.17
C LEU A 129 -4.01 13.22 0.23
N ALA A 130 -5.10 13.74 -0.34
CA ALA A 130 -6.45 13.26 -0.06
C ALA A 130 -6.65 11.80 -0.52
N LEU A 131 -6.21 11.46 -1.72
CA LEU A 131 -6.23 10.10 -2.27
C LEU A 131 -5.33 9.14 -1.47
N GLY A 132 -4.15 9.59 -1.03
CA GLY A 132 -3.27 8.81 -0.17
C GLY A 132 -3.90 8.50 1.19
N THR A 133 -4.54 9.50 1.80
CA THR A 133 -5.27 9.36 3.06
C THR A 133 -6.46 8.41 2.92
N ALA A 134 -7.23 8.53 1.83
CA ALA A 134 -8.33 7.60 1.52
C ALA A 134 -7.83 6.17 1.31
N THR A 135 -6.69 5.99 0.63
CA THR A 135 -6.03 4.69 0.45
C THR A 135 -5.68 4.06 1.80
N LEU A 136 -5.07 4.82 2.72
CA LEU A 136 -4.77 4.35 4.07
C LEU A 136 -6.05 3.96 4.83
N ALA A 137 -7.08 4.79 4.81
CA ALA A 137 -8.34 4.51 5.49
C ALA A 137 -8.99 3.21 5.00
N LEU A 138 -9.03 3.01 3.67
CA LEU A 138 -9.57 1.80 3.07
C LEU A 138 -8.72 0.56 3.38
N ALA A 139 -7.40 0.66 3.25
CA ALA A 139 -6.48 -0.42 3.60
C ALA A 139 -6.60 -0.83 5.09
N LEU A 140 -6.76 0.15 5.98
CA LEU A 140 -6.98 -0.09 7.41
C LEU A 140 -8.31 -0.80 7.67
N MET A 141 -9.40 -0.40 6.98
CA MET A 141 -10.68 -1.11 7.07
C MET A 141 -10.57 -2.57 6.61
N VAL A 142 -9.87 -2.83 5.49
CA VAL A 142 -9.62 -4.20 5.02
C VAL A 142 -8.81 -4.99 6.05
N ALA A 143 -7.75 -4.42 6.61
CA ALA A 143 -6.92 -5.07 7.63
C ALA A 143 -7.74 -5.42 8.90
N LEU A 144 -8.54 -4.49 9.40
CA LEU A 144 -9.36 -4.70 10.59
C LEU A 144 -10.43 -5.77 10.37
N LEU A 145 -11.04 -5.83 9.18
CA LEU A 145 -12.00 -6.89 8.83
C LEU A 145 -11.31 -8.24 8.65
N ALA A 146 -10.15 -8.28 7.99
CA ALA A 146 -9.36 -9.49 7.81
C ALA A 146 -8.97 -10.14 9.14
N LEU A 147 -8.63 -9.33 10.15
CA LEU A 147 -8.29 -9.78 11.50
C LEU A 147 -9.50 -10.31 12.29
N ARG A 148 -10.73 -10.00 11.87
CA ARG A 148 -11.97 -10.51 12.50
C ARG A 148 -12.45 -11.83 11.92
N LEU A 149 -11.89 -12.27 10.79
CA LEU A 149 -12.24 -13.55 10.20
C LEU A 149 -11.82 -14.71 11.13
N PRO A 150 -12.71 -15.68 11.42
CA PRO A 150 -12.39 -16.80 12.27
C PRO A 150 -11.36 -17.71 11.58
N ALA A 151 -10.27 -18.04 12.27
CA ALA A 151 -9.42 -19.15 11.84
C ALA A 151 -10.22 -20.45 11.92
N GLY A 152 -10.24 -21.23 10.85
CA GLY A 152 -10.99 -22.49 10.81
C GLY A 152 -10.64 -23.35 12.02
N VAL A 153 -11.62 -23.68 12.84
CA VAL A 153 -11.46 -24.58 13.98
C VAL A 153 -11.04 -25.93 13.43
N VAL A 154 -9.80 -26.37 13.73
CA VAL A 154 -9.38 -27.75 13.48
C VAL A 154 -10.28 -28.63 14.35
N PRO A 155 -11.06 -29.57 13.78
CA PRO A 155 -11.86 -30.48 14.58
C PRO A 155 -10.94 -31.24 15.53
N SER A 156 -11.19 -31.14 16.84
CA SER A 156 -10.56 -32.04 17.82
C SER A 156 -10.98 -33.47 17.49
N GLU A 157 -10.02 -34.38 17.30
CA GLU A 157 -10.31 -35.81 17.18
C GLU A 157 -11.21 -36.25 18.35
N PRO A 158 -12.25 -37.06 18.13
CA PRO A 158 -13.04 -37.59 19.22
C PRO A 158 -12.13 -38.45 20.10
N SER A 159 -12.10 -38.15 21.40
CA SER A 159 -11.45 -39.01 22.39
C SER A 159 -12.01 -40.42 22.26
N ALA A 160 -11.17 -41.37 21.82
CA ALA A 160 -11.48 -42.78 21.93
C ALA A 160 -11.76 -43.11 23.41
N GLY A 161 -12.94 -43.69 23.64
CA GLY A 161 -13.43 -44.07 24.97
C GLY A 161 -12.70 -45.24 25.59
#